data_AF-A0AA35SRJ4-F1
#
_entry.id   AF-A0AA35SRJ4-F1
#
_cell.length_a   1.000
_cell.length_b   1.000
_cell.length_c   1.000
_cell.angle_alpha   90.00
_cell.angle_beta   90.00
_cell.angle_gamma   90.00
#
_symmetry.space_group_name_H-M   'P 1'
#
loop_
_entity.id
_entity.type
_entity.pdbx_description
1 polymer ?
#
loop_
_entity_poly.entity_id
_entity_poly.type
_entity_poly.pdbx_seq_one_letter_code
_entity_poly.pdbx_strand_id
1 'polypeptide(L)'
;MFPVHTSPTRLGIEQGLRGEPHRGPGCYTGDLLSEFLKPLDSVPRSRRGWYFGAQLTGRPSLVRNNAVPGPPDYQTVPVCHGGGQNKAAFNCVNPRWTERDEDFRDPGPGTYEHSVTQGRQVEMDEAFGYSRKIRNGVVMKCTNGIPEECSHCKQETVGDYFQRGKKILCSKCHQEQRTNTTSSKKEAKYEKVRDCTGVHHHKFPGKDPKIMLKSESELKKKSRKEAYFRLYYSD
;
A
#
# COMPACT_ATOMS: atom_id res chain seq x y z
N MET A 1 -32.16 -16.60 4.31
CA MET A 1 -33.32 -17.02 3.49
C MET A 1 -32.78 -17.97 2.43
N PHE A 2 -33.25 -19.23 2.37
CA PHE A 2 -32.90 -20.16 1.29
C PHE A 2 -33.91 -20.03 0.14
N PRO A 3 -33.50 -20.24 -1.12
CA PRO A 3 -34.41 -20.17 -2.25
C PRO A 3 -35.48 -21.27 -2.17
N VAL A 4 -36.75 -20.87 -2.27
CA VAL A 4 -37.92 -21.78 -2.26
C VAL A 4 -38.00 -22.64 -3.54
N HIS A 5 -37.27 -22.24 -4.58
CA HIS A 5 -37.19 -22.97 -5.84
C HIS A 5 -35.73 -23.17 -6.24
N THR A 6 -35.28 -24.42 -6.27
CA THR A 6 -33.94 -24.82 -6.73
C THR A 6 -34.07 -25.69 -7.98
N SER A 7 -33.13 -25.52 -8.92
CA SER A 7 -33.12 -26.34 -10.14
C SER A 7 -32.71 -27.78 -9.81
N PRO A 8 -33.30 -28.81 -10.46
CA PRO A 8 -32.97 -30.22 -10.20
C PRO A 8 -31.56 -30.64 -10.68
N THR A 9 -30.79 -29.72 -11.25
CA THR A 9 -29.41 -29.95 -11.70
C THR A 9 -28.42 -30.07 -10.53
N ARG A 10 -27.21 -30.57 -10.84
CA ARG A 10 -26.14 -30.93 -9.89
C ARG A 10 -25.76 -29.82 -8.89
N LEU A 11 -26.02 -28.55 -9.21
CA LEU A 11 -25.78 -27.39 -8.34
C LEU A 11 -26.92 -27.10 -7.34
N GLY A 12 -28.11 -27.67 -7.53
CA GLY A 12 -29.28 -27.48 -6.67
C GLY A 12 -29.49 -28.59 -5.63
N ILE A 13 -28.99 -29.80 -5.91
CA ILE A 13 -29.10 -30.96 -5.00
C ILE A 13 -28.27 -30.75 -3.72
N GLU A 14 -27.17 -30.00 -3.79
CA GLU A 14 -26.33 -29.66 -2.64
C GLU A 14 -26.92 -28.56 -1.74
N GLN A 15 -28.01 -27.91 -2.14
CA GLN A 15 -28.68 -26.87 -1.34
C GLN A 15 -29.77 -27.44 -0.41
N GLY A 16 -30.00 -28.75 -0.41
CA GLY A 16 -30.90 -29.39 0.54
C GLY A 16 -30.40 -29.23 1.98
N LEU A 17 -31.28 -28.81 2.89
CA LEU A 17 -31.03 -28.76 4.33
C LEU A 17 -30.55 -30.13 4.82
N ARG A 18 -29.23 -30.32 4.98
CA ARG A 18 -28.69 -31.45 5.74
C ARG A 18 -28.80 -31.10 7.22
N GLY A 19 -29.95 -31.39 7.82
CA GLY A 19 -30.23 -31.14 9.24
C GLY A 19 -31.72 -31.14 9.57
N GLU A 20 -32.05 -31.00 10.86
CA GLU A 20 -33.42 -30.82 11.32
C GLU A 20 -34.05 -29.55 10.71
N PRO A 21 -35.20 -29.63 10.00
CA PRO A 21 -35.76 -28.52 9.21
C PRO A 21 -36.03 -27.22 9.97
N HIS A 22 -36.17 -27.30 11.28
CA HIS A 22 -36.47 -26.19 12.17
C HIS A 22 -35.22 -25.50 12.74
N ARG A 23 -34.01 -25.99 12.44
CA ARG A 23 -32.75 -25.40 12.89
C ARG A 23 -32.12 -24.62 11.73
N GLY A 24 -32.15 -23.29 11.84
CA GLY A 24 -31.46 -22.42 10.89
C GLY A 24 -29.93 -22.57 10.97
N PRO A 25 -29.19 -22.13 9.94
CA PRO A 25 -27.74 -22.01 10.04
C PRO A 25 -27.39 -21.07 11.21
N GLY A 26 -26.74 -21.61 12.24
CA GLY A 26 -26.46 -20.93 13.51
C GLY A 26 -27.15 -21.54 14.74
N CYS A 27 -28.09 -22.47 14.57
CA CYS A 27 -28.78 -23.18 15.66
C CYS A 27 -28.07 -24.49 16.06
N TYR A 28 -26.75 -24.46 16.21
CA TYR A 28 -26.01 -25.59 16.80
C TYR A 28 -26.23 -25.59 18.32
N THR A 29 -26.15 -26.78 18.93
CA THR A 29 -26.25 -26.93 20.39
C THR A 29 -25.31 -25.95 21.08
N GLY A 30 -25.89 -25.03 21.86
CA GLY A 30 -25.16 -23.93 22.51
C GLY A 30 -24.06 -24.41 23.45
N ASP A 31 -24.06 -25.68 23.81
CA ASP A 31 -23.09 -26.29 24.72
C ASP A 31 -21.66 -26.20 24.17
N LEU A 32 -21.45 -26.51 22.89
CA LEU A 32 -20.12 -26.44 22.26
C LEU A 32 -19.64 -25.00 22.08
N LEU A 33 -20.52 -24.08 21.64
CA LEU A 33 -20.19 -22.66 21.53
C LEU A 33 -19.92 -22.03 22.90
N SER A 34 -20.65 -22.44 23.94
CA SER A 34 -20.43 -21.95 25.30
C SER A 34 -19.09 -22.42 25.86
N GLU A 35 -18.66 -23.65 25.58
CA GLU A 35 -17.33 -24.15 25.99
C GLU A 35 -16.18 -23.47 25.26
N PHE A 36 -16.33 -23.14 23.97
CA PHE A 36 -15.31 -22.39 23.24
C PHE A 36 -15.24 -20.90 23.65
N LEU A 37 -16.35 -20.32 24.12
CA LEU A 37 -16.42 -18.90 24.51
C LEU A 37 -16.13 -18.66 26.01
N LYS A 38 -16.33 -19.64 26.89
CA LYS A 38 -15.97 -19.57 28.33
C LYS A 38 -14.51 -19.13 28.58
N PRO A 39 -13.49 -19.63 27.83
CA PRO A 39 -12.11 -19.18 27.98
C PRO A 39 -11.90 -17.73 27.53
N LEU A 40 -12.68 -17.22 26.57
CA LEU A 40 -12.55 -15.85 26.06
C LEU A 40 -12.99 -14.79 27.10
N ASP A 41 -13.96 -15.16 27.94
CA ASP A 41 -14.48 -14.34 29.04
C ASP A 41 -13.64 -14.45 30.32
N SER A 42 -12.94 -15.56 30.54
CA SER A 42 -12.05 -15.74 31.70
C SER A 42 -10.65 -15.14 31.52
N VAL A 43 -10.29 -14.69 30.30
CA VAL A 43 -9.01 -14.01 30.05
C VAL A 43 -8.99 -12.66 30.79
N PRO A 44 -8.03 -12.41 31.70
CA PRO A 44 -7.93 -11.14 32.40
C PRO A 44 -7.61 -10.02 31.41
N ARG A 45 -8.55 -9.08 31.21
CA ARG A 45 -8.39 -7.91 30.34
C ARG A 45 -8.32 -6.62 31.17
N SER A 46 -7.57 -5.64 30.66
CA SER A 46 -7.49 -4.30 31.24
C SER A 46 -8.88 -3.66 31.37
N ARG A 47 -9.20 -3.11 32.54
CA ARG A 47 -10.41 -2.28 32.78
C ARG A 47 -10.31 -0.88 32.21
N ARG A 48 -9.08 -0.40 31.95
CA ARG A 48 -8.85 0.87 31.25
C ARG A 48 -9.07 0.61 29.78
N GLY A 49 -10.01 1.33 29.17
CA GLY A 49 -10.11 1.32 27.72
C GLY A 49 -8.88 1.98 27.08
N TRP A 50 -8.90 2.09 25.76
CA TRP A 50 -7.75 2.36 24.90
C TRP A 50 -6.99 3.68 25.21
N TYR A 51 -5.71 3.76 24.75
CA TYR A 51 -4.85 4.95 24.60
C TYR A 51 -4.05 4.90 23.26
N PHE A 52 -3.86 6.03 22.55
CA PHE A 52 -3.40 6.19 21.12
C PHE A 52 -4.38 5.77 19.98
N GLY A 53 -5.67 6.08 20.13
CA GLY A 53 -6.76 5.69 19.21
C GLY A 53 -7.97 5.15 19.95
N ALA A 54 -8.49 5.93 20.90
CA ALA A 54 -8.57 5.38 22.24
C ALA A 54 -9.69 5.83 23.21
N GLN A 55 -10.62 4.93 23.55
CA GLN A 55 -11.65 5.07 24.59
C GLN A 55 -11.12 4.97 26.03
N LEU A 56 -11.06 6.08 26.77
CA LEU A 56 -10.64 6.14 28.19
C LEU A 56 -11.75 5.83 29.22
N THR A 57 -12.94 5.41 28.78
CA THR A 57 -14.06 5.00 29.64
C THR A 57 -14.27 3.48 29.60
N GLY A 58 -14.94 2.93 30.62
CA GLY A 58 -15.27 1.50 30.67
C GLY A 58 -16.04 1.07 29.41
N ARG A 59 -15.69 -0.09 28.85
CA ARG A 59 -16.36 -0.64 27.66
C ARG A 59 -17.85 -0.82 27.98
N PRO A 60 -18.78 -0.33 27.14
CA PRO A 60 -20.20 -0.65 27.33
C PRO A 60 -20.36 -2.18 27.27
N SER A 61 -21.11 -2.74 28.21
CA SER A 61 -21.44 -4.16 28.17
C SER A 61 -22.13 -4.46 26.85
N LEU A 62 -21.75 -5.58 26.21
CA LEU A 62 -22.51 -6.13 25.09
C LEU A 62 -23.83 -6.67 25.66
N VAL A 63 -24.74 -5.77 26.05
CA VAL A 63 -26.14 -6.15 26.21
C VAL A 63 -26.55 -6.60 24.82
N ARG A 64 -26.89 -7.89 24.69
CA ARG A 64 -27.53 -8.42 23.49
C ARG A 64 -28.85 -7.67 23.34
N ASN A 65 -28.80 -6.53 22.66
CA ASN A 65 -29.99 -5.83 22.24
C ASN A 65 -30.62 -6.69 21.15
N ASN A 66 -31.47 -7.61 21.56
CA ASN A 66 -32.39 -8.37 20.70
C ASN A 66 -33.47 -7.44 20.09
N ALA A 67 -33.32 -6.13 20.23
CA ALA A 67 -34.25 -5.10 19.77
C ALA A 67 -34.02 -4.67 18.32
N VAL A 68 -33.00 -5.22 17.64
CA VAL A 68 -32.83 -5.00 16.20
C VAL A 68 -33.65 -6.07 15.47
N PRO A 69 -34.74 -5.71 14.77
CA PRO A 69 -35.47 -6.65 13.93
C PRO A 69 -34.51 -7.34 12.96
N GLY A 70 -34.74 -8.61 12.69
CA GLY A 70 -33.99 -9.31 11.66
C GLY A 70 -34.23 -8.65 10.29
N PRO A 71 -33.31 -8.78 9.32
CA PRO A 71 -33.54 -8.37 7.94
C PRO A 71 -34.92 -8.76 7.36
N PRO A 72 -35.53 -9.94 7.66
CA PRO A 72 -36.87 -10.27 7.16
C PRO A 72 -38.01 -9.48 7.81
N ASP A 73 -37.85 -8.96 9.03
CA ASP A 73 -38.90 -8.22 9.74
C ASP A 73 -39.18 -6.85 9.11
N TYR A 74 -38.24 -6.35 8.29
CA TYR A 74 -38.40 -5.12 7.51
C TYR A 74 -39.11 -5.33 6.16
N GLN A 75 -39.38 -6.58 5.75
CA GLN A 75 -39.87 -6.87 4.41
C GLN A 75 -41.40 -6.96 4.37
N THR A 76 -42.05 -5.90 3.87
CA THR A 76 -43.51 -5.80 3.73
C THR A 76 -44.07 -6.44 2.47
N VAL A 77 -43.21 -6.85 1.53
CA VAL A 77 -43.63 -7.44 0.25
C VAL A 77 -43.86 -8.95 0.37
N PRO A 78 -45.02 -9.47 -0.08
CA PRO A 78 -45.26 -10.90 -0.11
C PRO A 78 -44.23 -11.58 -1.02
N VAL A 79 -43.62 -12.66 -0.52
CA VAL A 79 -42.73 -13.51 -1.31
C VAL A 79 -43.54 -14.08 -2.47
N CYS A 80 -43.28 -13.60 -3.69
CA CYS A 80 -43.91 -14.14 -4.89
C CYS A 80 -43.53 -15.61 -5.04
N HIS A 81 -44.48 -16.50 -4.74
CA HIS A 81 -44.32 -17.92 -5.00
C HIS A 81 -44.48 -18.18 -6.50
N GLY A 82 -43.38 -18.57 -7.15
CA GLY A 82 -43.40 -19.38 -8.38
C GLY A 82 -43.90 -18.67 -9.63
N GLY A 83 -43.03 -17.87 -10.26
CA GLY A 83 -43.13 -17.65 -11.71
C GLY A 83 -42.88 -18.96 -12.47
N GLY A 84 -43.66 -19.22 -13.52
CA GLY A 84 -43.57 -20.44 -14.33
C GLY A 84 -42.14 -20.74 -14.81
N GLN A 85 -41.86 -22.03 -15.05
CA GLN A 85 -40.53 -22.52 -15.41
C GLN A 85 -39.94 -21.71 -16.58
N ASN A 86 -38.93 -20.90 -16.30
CA ASN A 86 -38.22 -20.15 -17.33
C ASN A 86 -37.44 -21.15 -18.20
N LYS A 87 -37.75 -21.19 -19.50
CA LYS A 87 -37.10 -22.10 -20.47
C LYS A 87 -35.61 -21.78 -20.69
N ALA A 88 -35.19 -20.57 -20.33
CA ALA A 88 -33.80 -20.12 -20.34
C ALA A 88 -33.54 -19.15 -19.17
N ALA A 89 -32.29 -19.03 -18.72
CA ALA A 89 -31.93 -18.01 -17.74
C ALA A 89 -32.31 -16.62 -18.28
N PHE A 90 -33.13 -15.88 -17.52
CA PHE A 90 -33.68 -14.56 -17.90
C PHE A 90 -34.53 -14.53 -19.19
N ASN A 91 -35.01 -15.67 -19.70
CA ASN A 91 -35.74 -15.77 -20.98
C ASN A 91 -34.99 -15.15 -22.18
N CYS A 92 -33.65 -15.09 -22.12
CA CYS A 92 -32.85 -14.61 -23.25
C CYS A 92 -32.76 -15.72 -24.31
N VAL A 93 -33.30 -15.44 -25.52
CA VAL A 93 -33.27 -16.35 -26.68
C VAL A 93 -31.98 -16.18 -27.51
N ASN A 94 -31.14 -15.20 -27.18
CA ASN A 94 -29.93 -14.94 -27.93
C ASN A 94 -28.85 -15.99 -27.63
N PRO A 95 -28.14 -16.51 -28.66
CA PRO A 95 -26.97 -17.34 -28.44
C PRO A 95 -25.95 -16.55 -27.61
N ARG A 96 -25.43 -17.20 -26.55
CA ARG A 96 -24.52 -16.57 -25.57
C ARG A 96 -23.22 -16.05 -26.20
N TRP A 97 -22.87 -16.55 -27.38
CA TRP A 97 -21.69 -16.16 -28.13
C TRP A 97 -22.04 -16.08 -29.62
N THR A 98 -21.72 -14.95 -30.25
CA THR A 98 -21.49 -14.91 -31.69
C THR A 98 -20.23 -15.72 -31.97
N GLU A 99 -20.20 -16.53 -33.03
CA GLU A 99 -18.96 -17.14 -33.52
C GLU A 99 -17.93 -16.03 -33.64
N ARG A 100 -16.90 -16.08 -32.79
CA ARG A 100 -15.88 -15.04 -32.69
C ARG A 100 -14.92 -15.28 -33.84
N ASP A 101 -14.58 -14.24 -34.62
CA ASP A 101 -13.59 -14.34 -35.69
C ASP A 101 -12.31 -14.98 -35.13
N GLU A 102 -11.88 -16.10 -35.75
CA GLU A 102 -10.74 -16.91 -35.31
C GLU A 102 -9.41 -16.12 -35.24
N ASP A 103 -9.37 -14.93 -35.84
CA ASP A 103 -8.22 -14.04 -35.94
C ASP A 103 -7.99 -13.18 -34.69
N PHE A 104 -8.98 -13.04 -33.80
CA PHE A 104 -8.84 -12.31 -32.52
C PHE A 104 -8.77 -13.29 -31.35
N ARG A 105 -7.78 -14.20 -31.37
CA ARG A 105 -7.45 -15.02 -30.20
C ARG A 105 -6.70 -14.13 -29.22
N ASP A 106 -7.39 -13.74 -28.14
CA ASP A 106 -6.73 -13.22 -26.94
C ASP A 106 -5.56 -14.16 -26.61
N PRO A 107 -4.33 -13.66 -26.39
CA PRO A 107 -3.18 -14.51 -26.13
C PRO A 107 -3.50 -15.47 -24.98
N GLY A 108 -3.55 -16.77 -25.31
CA GLY A 108 -3.76 -17.82 -24.33
C GLY A 108 -2.65 -17.84 -23.27
N PRO A 109 -2.86 -18.54 -22.14
CA PRO A 109 -1.95 -18.54 -20.99
C PRO A 109 -0.51 -19.02 -21.25
N GLY A 110 -0.17 -19.44 -22.47
CA GLY A 110 1.19 -19.79 -22.92
C GLY A 110 1.77 -18.89 -24.02
N THR A 111 1.08 -17.82 -24.43
CA THR A 111 1.51 -16.94 -25.56
C THR A 111 2.53 -15.89 -25.12
N TYR A 112 2.66 -15.65 -23.81
CA TYR A 112 3.62 -14.71 -23.27
C TYR A 112 4.96 -15.40 -23.06
N GLU A 113 6.04 -14.80 -23.57
CA GLU A 113 7.39 -15.33 -23.48
C GLU A 113 7.85 -15.46 -22.01
N HIS A 114 8.06 -16.69 -21.52
CA HIS A 114 8.46 -16.97 -20.13
C HIS A 114 9.97 -16.79 -19.87
N SER A 115 10.75 -16.50 -20.91
CA SER A 115 12.21 -16.35 -20.84
C SER A 115 12.66 -15.01 -20.25
N VAL A 116 11.72 -14.08 -20.02
CA VAL A 116 12.00 -12.83 -19.34
C VAL A 116 12.28 -13.12 -17.87
N THR A 117 13.38 -12.62 -17.33
CA THR A 117 13.74 -12.77 -15.91
C THR A 117 12.61 -12.27 -15.01
N GLN A 118 11.78 -13.19 -14.51
CA GLN A 118 10.72 -12.91 -13.54
C GLN A 118 11.36 -12.81 -12.16
N GLY A 119 11.86 -11.62 -11.84
CA GLY A 119 12.54 -11.36 -10.57
C GLY A 119 12.85 -9.89 -10.32
N ARG A 120 12.35 -8.97 -11.15
CA ARG A 120 12.48 -7.55 -10.90
C ARG A 120 11.64 -7.20 -9.67
N GLN A 121 12.28 -7.20 -8.50
CA GLN A 121 11.72 -6.52 -7.34
C GLN A 121 11.56 -5.05 -7.71
N VAL A 122 10.31 -4.64 -7.92
CA VAL A 122 9.99 -3.24 -8.08
C VAL A 122 10.23 -2.59 -6.73
N GLU A 123 11.32 -1.83 -6.62
CA GLU A 123 11.55 -1.00 -5.43
C GLU A 123 10.47 0.08 -5.42
N MET A 124 9.46 -0.12 -4.57
CA MET A 124 8.40 0.83 -4.32
C MET A 124 8.85 1.79 -3.22
N ASP A 125 8.88 3.08 -3.51
CA ASP A 125 9.20 4.10 -2.50
C ASP A 125 8.04 4.25 -1.49
N GLU A 126 6.81 3.90 -1.90
CA GLU A 126 5.58 3.96 -1.11
C GLU A 126 4.95 2.57 -0.96
N ALA A 127 4.95 2.02 0.25
CA ALA A 127 4.29 0.74 0.58
C ALA A 127 3.76 0.72 2.02
N PHE A 128 2.47 0.43 2.22
CA PHE A 128 1.89 0.35 3.55
C PHE A 128 2.22 -1.00 4.21
N GLY A 129 2.86 -0.99 5.38
CA GLY A 129 3.08 -2.19 6.21
C GLY A 129 4.33 -3.04 5.92
N TYR A 130 5.10 -2.77 4.85
CA TYR A 130 6.32 -3.51 4.53
C TYR A 130 7.61 -2.75 4.91
N SER A 131 8.69 -3.48 5.19
CA SER A 131 10.02 -2.88 5.40
C SER A 131 10.52 -2.22 4.11
N ARG A 132 10.89 -0.93 4.18
CA ARG A 132 11.33 -0.15 3.03
C ARG A 132 12.82 0.17 3.11
N LYS A 133 13.51 0.16 1.95
CA LYS A 133 14.81 0.81 1.81
C LYS A 133 14.56 2.31 1.68
N ILE A 134 14.88 3.06 2.72
CA ILE A 134 14.73 4.52 2.73
C ILE A 134 15.79 5.12 1.79
N ARG A 135 15.37 5.71 0.67
CA ARG A 135 16.26 6.41 -0.26
C ARG A 135 16.45 7.86 0.17
N ASN A 136 17.67 8.22 0.57
CA ASN A 136 18.01 9.60 0.93
C ASN A 136 17.86 10.54 -0.28
N GLY A 137 17.20 11.67 -0.09
CA GLY A 137 17.04 12.71 -1.12
C GLY A 137 18.32 13.50 -1.39
N VAL A 138 19.26 13.50 -0.43
CA VAL A 138 20.53 14.21 -0.53
C VAL A 138 21.66 13.25 -0.18
N VAL A 139 22.69 13.22 -1.02
CA VAL A 139 23.93 12.47 -0.79
C VAL A 139 24.93 13.39 -0.10
N MET A 140 25.44 12.97 1.06
CA MET A 140 26.48 13.73 1.75
C MET A 140 27.85 13.36 1.16
N LYS A 141 28.61 14.34 0.70
CA LYS A 141 29.96 14.16 0.16
C LYS A 141 30.95 14.98 0.98
N CYS A 142 32.10 14.38 1.29
CA CYS A 142 33.20 15.06 1.95
C CYS A 142 34.26 15.40 0.92
N THR A 143 34.46 16.69 0.68
CA THR A 143 35.48 17.21 -0.26
C THR A 143 36.75 17.66 0.48
N ASN A 144 36.93 17.21 1.72
CA ASN A 144 38.05 17.59 2.58
C ASN A 144 38.20 19.12 2.77
N GLY A 145 37.08 19.86 2.74
CA GLY A 145 37.06 21.30 2.90
C GLY A 145 37.44 22.09 1.64
N ILE A 146 37.58 21.44 0.48
CA ILE A 146 37.76 22.12 -0.80
C ILE A 146 36.37 22.33 -1.42
N PRO A 147 35.93 23.57 -1.66
CA PRO A 147 34.64 23.81 -2.32
C PRO A 147 34.69 23.34 -3.77
N GLU A 148 33.60 22.74 -4.24
CA GLU A 148 33.46 22.37 -5.65
C GLU A 148 32.95 23.56 -6.47
N GLU A 149 33.37 23.65 -7.74
CA GLU A 149 32.97 24.73 -8.63
C GLU A 149 31.87 24.27 -9.59
N CYS A 150 30.88 25.14 -9.80
CA CYS A 150 29.85 24.91 -10.79
C CYS A 150 30.43 24.94 -12.21
N SER A 151 30.17 23.91 -13.02
CA SER A 151 30.63 23.81 -14.40
C SER A 151 30.08 24.90 -15.33
N HIS A 152 28.98 25.58 -14.94
CA HIS A 152 28.34 26.62 -15.76
C HIS A 152 28.75 28.03 -15.32
N CYS A 153 28.52 28.40 -14.06
CA CYS A 153 28.81 29.74 -13.55
C CYS A 153 30.22 29.89 -12.93
N LYS A 154 30.98 28.80 -12.76
CA LYS A 154 32.31 28.77 -12.11
C LYS A 154 32.35 29.35 -10.70
N GLN A 155 31.19 29.54 -10.07
CA GLN A 155 31.11 29.92 -8.67
C GLN A 155 31.23 28.69 -7.78
N GLU A 156 31.83 28.88 -6.62
CA GLU A 156 31.86 27.89 -5.55
C GLU A 156 30.43 27.51 -5.15
N THR A 157 30.18 26.21 -5.03
CA THR A 157 28.87 25.71 -4.61
C THR A 157 28.69 25.95 -3.11
N VAL A 158 27.69 26.75 -2.75
CA VAL A 158 27.30 26.96 -1.36
C VAL A 158 26.04 26.16 -1.06
N GLY A 159 26.14 25.15 -0.20
CA GLY A 159 25.01 24.35 0.26
C GLY A 159 24.73 23.12 -0.62
N ASP A 160 23.50 22.99 -1.10
CA ASP A 160 23.09 21.85 -1.93
C ASP A 160 23.38 22.14 -3.40
N TYR A 161 24.04 21.20 -4.08
CA TYR A 161 24.35 21.25 -5.50
C TYR A 161 23.98 19.94 -6.18
N PHE A 162 24.08 19.92 -7.51
CA PHE A 162 23.65 18.80 -8.35
C PHE A 162 24.87 18.22 -9.08
N GLN A 163 25.12 16.93 -8.90
CA GLN A 163 26.25 16.22 -9.50
C GLN A 163 25.76 15.15 -10.49
N ARG A 164 26.42 15.09 -11.66
CA ARG A 164 26.29 13.98 -12.62
C ARG A 164 27.68 13.60 -13.13
N GLY A 165 28.24 12.53 -12.57
CA GLY A 165 29.61 12.11 -12.87
C GLY A 165 30.60 13.22 -12.51
N LYS A 166 31.25 13.82 -13.51
CA LYS A 166 32.19 14.94 -13.34
C LYS A 166 31.56 16.33 -13.46
N LYS A 167 30.30 16.43 -13.89
CA LYS A 167 29.62 17.72 -14.05
C LYS A 167 28.93 18.10 -12.75
N ILE A 168 29.20 19.31 -12.27
CA ILE A 168 28.64 19.86 -11.04
C ILE A 168 27.88 21.14 -11.41
N LEU A 169 26.67 21.29 -10.89
CA LEU A 169 25.83 22.45 -11.13
C LEU A 169 25.34 23.01 -9.80
N CYS A 170 25.39 24.33 -9.65
CA CYS A 170 24.71 24.99 -8.55
C CYS A 170 23.18 24.91 -8.74
N SER A 171 22.43 25.14 -7.66
CA SER A 171 20.96 25.07 -7.68
C SER A 171 20.33 25.97 -8.77
N LYS A 172 20.85 27.19 -8.95
CA LYS A 172 20.36 28.15 -9.96
C LYS A 172 20.56 27.63 -11.39
N CYS A 173 21.79 27.24 -11.75
CA CYS A 173 22.08 26.73 -13.09
C CYS A 173 21.37 25.40 -13.37
N HIS A 174 21.13 24.57 -12.35
CA HIS A 174 20.32 23.36 -12.51
C HIS A 174 18.86 23.69 -12.82
N GLN A 175 18.26 24.67 -12.11
CA GLN A 175 16.90 25.14 -12.40
C GLN A 175 16.77 25.73 -13.80
N GLU A 176 17.72 26.58 -14.21
CA GLU A 176 17.75 27.14 -15.58
C GLU A 176 17.84 26.06 -16.65
N GLN A 177 18.62 25.00 -16.41
CA GLN A 177 18.69 23.86 -17.34
C GLN A 177 17.35 23.12 -17.42
N ARG A 178 16.66 22.93 -16.29
CA ARG A 178 15.34 22.30 -16.27
C ARG A 178 14.29 23.11 -17.01
N THR A 179 14.25 24.42 -16.80
CA THR A 179 13.27 25.30 -17.49
C THR A 179 13.50 25.38 -18.99
N ASN A 180 14.76 25.30 -19.43
CA ASN A 180 15.12 25.42 -20.85
C ASN A 180 14.92 24.12 -21.64
N THR A 181 14.89 22.97 -20.97
CA THR A 181 14.66 21.68 -21.64
C THR A 181 13.16 21.37 -21.72
N THR A 182 12.56 21.55 -22.91
CA THR A 182 11.16 21.15 -23.21
C THR A 182 10.95 19.62 -23.28
N SER A 183 12.00 18.82 -23.14
CA SER A 183 11.96 17.37 -23.25
C SER A 183 12.31 16.69 -21.93
N SER A 184 11.30 16.11 -21.27
CA SER A 184 11.43 15.34 -20.02
C SER A 184 12.41 14.17 -20.09
N LYS A 185 12.86 13.77 -21.28
CA LYS A 185 13.76 12.63 -21.51
C LYS A 185 15.25 12.97 -21.35
N LYS A 186 15.63 14.25 -21.27
CA LYS A 186 17.05 14.68 -21.17
C LYS A 186 17.47 15.17 -19.78
N GLU A 187 16.56 15.20 -18.81
CA GLU A 187 16.90 15.30 -17.39
C GLU A 187 17.60 14.01 -16.96
N ALA A 188 18.86 13.88 -17.32
CA ALA A 188 19.65 12.83 -16.75
C ALA A 188 19.72 13.06 -15.25
N LYS A 189 19.42 12.02 -14.48
CA LYS A 189 19.33 12.01 -13.02
C LYS A 189 20.57 12.66 -12.40
N TYR A 190 20.50 13.96 -12.13
CA TYR A 190 21.46 14.63 -11.27
C TYR A 190 21.17 14.19 -9.85
N GLU A 191 22.21 13.84 -9.10
CA GLU A 191 22.09 13.55 -7.69
C GLU A 191 22.29 14.85 -6.91
N LYS A 192 21.39 15.12 -5.96
CA LYS A 192 21.51 16.25 -5.06
C LYS A 192 22.56 15.91 -4.01
N VAL A 193 23.63 16.69 -3.96
CA VAL A 193 24.78 16.48 -3.08
C VAL A 193 24.87 17.66 -2.11
N ARG A 194 25.31 17.37 -0.88
CA ARG A 194 25.60 18.36 0.15
C ARG A 194 26.97 18.13 0.76
N ASP A 195 27.66 19.23 1.04
CA ASP A 195 28.97 19.21 1.66
C ASP A 195 28.95 18.80 3.14
N CYS A 196 30.11 18.38 3.62
CA CYS A 196 30.34 17.95 4.99
C CYS A 196 30.36 19.07 6.05
N THR A 197 30.25 20.35 5.65
CA THR A 197 30.40 21.53 6.53
C THR A 197 29.51 21.49 7.77
N GLY A 198 28.29 20.97 7.65
CA GLY A 198 27.35 20.83 8.76
C GLY A 198 27.46 19.53 9.58
N VAL A 199 28.44 18.68 9.29
CA VAL A 199 28.66 17.36 9.92
C VAL A 199 30.00 17.31 10.65
N HIS A 200 31.04 17.80 10.02
CA HIS A 200 32.38 17.86 10.61
C HIS A 200 33.16 19.06 10.08
N HIS A 201 34.12 19.51 10.88
CA HIS A 201 35.01 20.60 10.51
C HIS A 201 36.35 20.03 10.05
N HIS A 202 36.87 20.54 8.93
CA HIS A 202 38.24 20.31 8.49
C HIS A 202 39.11 21.43 9.02
N LYS A 203 40.04 21.12 9.94
CA LYS A 203 40.96 22.14 10.49
C LYS A 203 41.90 22.70 9.41
N PHE A 204 42.22 21.87 8.43
CA PHE A 204 43.03 22.25 7.27
C PHE A 204 42.37 21.68 6.01
N PRO A 205 42.07 22.51 4.99
CA PRO A 205 41.53 22.03 3.73
C PRO A 205 42.54 21.09 3.04
N GLY A 206 42.04 19.98 2.49
CA GLY A 206 42.84 18.96 1.81
C GLY A 206 43.49 17.92 2.73
N LYS A 207 43.34 18.00 4.06
CA LYS A 207 43.87 17.01 5.00
C LYS A 207 42.76 16.19 5.67
N ASP A 208 43.10 14.95 6.03
CA ASP A 208 42.17 13.95 6.57
C ASP A 208 41.65 14.14 8.01
N PRO A 209 42.30 14.87 8.96
CA PRO A 209 41.77 14.93 10.32
C PRO A 209 40.48 15.74 10.34
N LYS A 210 39.37 15.03 10.57
CA LYS A 210 38.00 15.58 10.69
C LYS A 210 37.58 15.65 12.16
N ILE A 211 37.08 16.80 12.57
CA ILE A 211 36.48 16.99 13.89
C ILE A 211 34.96 16.85 13.72
N MET A 212 34.39 15.76 14.25
CA MET A 212 32.95 15.51 14.15
C MET A 212 32.17 16.53 15.00
N LEU A 213 31.26 17.26 14.37
CA LEU A 213 30.36 18.21 15.06
C LEU A 213 29.08 17.53 15.54
N LYS A 214 28.70 16.41 14.90
CA LYS A 214 27.48 15.66 15.18
C LYS A 214 27.78 14.23 15.51
N SER A 215 27.00 13.67 16.43
CA SER A 215 27.04 12.24 16.73
C SER A 215 26.43 11.43 15.59
N GLU A 216 26.82 10.16 15.47
CA GLU A 216 26.26 9.24 14.47
C GLU A 216 24.74 9.09 14.62
N SER A 217 24.23 9.15 15.86
CA SER A 217 22.80 9.07 16.15
C SER A 217 22.01 10.26 15.56
N GLU A 218 22.58 11.46 15.62
CA GLU A 218 21.99 12.68 15.06
C GLU A 218 22.04 12.66 13.54
N LEU A 219 23.12 12.14 12.95
CA LEU A 219 23.23 11.95 11.51
C LEU A 219 22.17 10.97 10.99
N LYS A 220 21.95 9.85 11.69
CA LYS A 220 20.87 8.91 11.37
C LYS A 220 19.49 9.57 11.49
N LYS A 221 19.24 10.34 12.56
CA LYS A 221 17.99 11.10 12.72
C LYS A 221 17.78 12.12 11.60
N LYS A 222 18.84 12.85 11.22
CA LYS A 222 18.80 13.83 10.13
C LYS A 222 18.50 13.16 8.78
N SER A 223 19.22 12.09 8.45
CA SER A 223 19.00 11.31 7.22
C SER A 223 17.57 10.76 7.14
N ARG A 224 17.01 10.25 8.25
CA ARG A 224 15.60 9.80 8.29
C ARG A 224 14.61 10.95 8.04
N LYS A 225 14.84 12.12 8.65
CA LYS A 225 13.99 13.31 8.42
C LYS A 225 14.04 13.76 6.97
N GLU A 226 15.22 13.82 6.37
CA GLU A 226 15.39 14.22 4.97
C GLU A 226 14.74 13.25 4.01
N ALA A 227 14.89 11.94 4.24
CA ALA A 227 14.25 10.95 3.41
C ALA A 227 12.72 10.95 3.57
N TYR A 228 12.21 11.27 4.76
CA TYR A 228 10.78 11.53 4.96
C TYR A 228 10.31 12.73 4.15
N PHE A 229 11.00 13.88 4.24
CA PHE A 229 10.62 15.09 3.50
C PHE A 229 10.69 14.92 1.97
N ARG A 230 11.62 14.11 1.47
CA ARG A 230 11.71 13.77 0.04
C ARG A 230 10.40 13.19 -0.51
N LEU A 231 9.64 12.44 0.28
CA LEU A 231 8.36 11.86 -0.16
C LEU A 231 7.29 12.93 -0.41
N TYR A 232 7.37 14.07 0.26
CA TYR A 232 6.35 15.13 0.19
C TYR A 232 6.74 16.28 -0.72
N TYR A 233 8.05 16.51 -0.90
CA TYR A 233 8.56 17.60 -1.72
C TYR A 233 9.26 17.03 -2.95
N SER A 234 8.59 17.13 -4.09
CA SER A 234 9.19 16.88 -5.40
C SER A 234 10.09 18.05 -5.79
N ASP A 235 11.37 17.78 -6.06
CA ASP A 235 12.36 18.75 -6.55
C ASP A 235 12.11 19.15 -8.02
#